data_AF-A0A7C1QVZ4-F1
#
_entry.id   AF-A0A7C1QVZ4-F1
#
_cell.length_a   1.000
_cell.length_b   1.000
_cell.length_c   1.000
_cell.angle_alpha   90.00
_cell.angle_beta   90.00
_cell.angle_gamma   90.00
#
_symmetry.space_group_name_H-M   'P 1'
#
loop_
_entity.id
_entity.type
_entity.pdbx_description
1 polymer ?
#
loop_
_entity_poly.entity_id
_entity_poly.type
_entity_poly.pdbx_seq_one_letter_code
_entity_poly.pdbx_strand_id
1 'polypeptide(L)'
;MAYQPFYIADLKSGLVKNPEAFLIPQDAFPNLENAYIWRGRIRRKSGYELLDRLRRDLTAGDLGFSKADPWTFNIFTVLGLDASEPNASIDPGTVTIVSGANTYTDAAADGTLVGAPAGSGTIDYATGDVTISGMGFGVATIISMDYFPSLPCMGLRSRELSTINREDLIGFDTKYAYRYNNATDEFEEWITGTTWQGSNSDFFWTTNYWQDGSNRDIFWATNFNKGASPDPIRYSNGVTWTNFEPATGSTAITGEALGNVVTPWTAFGPVNLTNTPVIPTTVVITVAAVAPDVEFTLRDDGDGVLNTSPVSANVGTVDYTTGEISLTINPALTIDAPVTAIYRHGSTFLEQARILIPFKDRLLAFNTWEGTTLAAAIQFPQRVRFSQNGDPTDVVDGWVSDVPGRGGFIDAPTNEHIVSVAFIRDILIIGFERSTWQLRYTGNEILPFVWEKINTELGTEATFSMVSFDGGVLSIGEVSLHSCDGNNV
;
A
#
# COMPACT_ATOMS: atom_id res chain seq x y z
N MET A 1 -11.86 -71.58 21.47
CA MET A 1 -11.83 -70.63 20.34
C MET A 1 -10.84 -69.54 20.69
N ALA A 2 -9.75 -69.43 19.94
CA ALA A 2 -8.81 -68.32 20.13
C ALA A 2 -9.49 -67.04 19.60
N TYR A 3 -9.45 -65.96 20.37
CA TYR A 3 -9.98 -64.67 19.93
C TYR A 3 -9.18 -64.18 18.73
N GLN A 4 -9.85 -63.95 17.60
CA GLN A 4 -9.24 -63.33 16.44
C GLN A 4 -9.15 -61.82 16.70
N PRO A 5 -7.95 -61.21 16.69
CA PRO A 5 -7.81 -59.78 16.91
C PRO A 5 -8.54 -59.03 15.78
N PHE A 6 -9.34 -58.03 16.17
CA PHE A 6 -10.03 -57.15 15.23
C PHE A 6 -9.01 -56.20 14.60
N TYR A 7 -8.81 -56.33 13.28
CA TYR A 7 -7.87 -55.48 12.56
C TYR A 7 -8.48 -54.09 12.36
N ILE A 8 -7.88 -53.08 12.99
CA ILE A 8 -8.21 -51.67 12.76
C ILE A 8 -7.26 -51.18 11.68
N ALA A 9 -7.76 -51.11 10.44
CA ALA A 9 -7.04 -50.56 9.30
C ALA A 9 -7.05 -49.03 9.32
N ASP A 10 -6.11 -48.41 8.60
CA ASP A 10 -6.15 -46.98 8.33
C ASP A 10 -7.42 -46.62 7.54
N LEU A 11 -8.17 -45.64 8.05
CA LEU A 11 -9.37 -45.10 7.39
C LEU A 11 -8.97 -44.33 6.12
N LYS A 12 -9.52 -44.70 4.96
CA LYS A 12 -9.24 -44.00 3.69
C LYS A 12 -10.35 -43.03 3.32
N SER A 13 -11.59 -43.36 3.68
CA SER A 13 -12.77 -42.56 3.32
C SER A 13 -13.20 -41.63 4.47
N GLY A 14 -13.39 -40.35 4.19
CA GLY A 14 -13.79 -39.34 5.17
C GLY A 14 -15.30 -39.21 5.37
N LEU A 15 -15.77 -37.96 5.40
CA LEU A 15 -17.18 -37.61 5.38
C LEU A 15 -17.76 -37.85 3.97
N VAL A 16 -18.78 -38.69 3.85
CA VAL A 16 -19.42 -39.01 2.57
C VAL A 16 -20.92 -38.80 2.70
N LYS A 17 -21.46 -37.80 1.96
CA LYS A 17 -22.88 -37.40 2.03
C LYS A 17 -23.70 -37.76 0.79
N ASN A 18 -23.05 -38.19 -0.29
CA ASN A 18 -23.71 -38.39 -1.59
C ASN A 18 -24.61 -39.65 -1.64
N PRO A 19 -24.15 -40.84 -1.20
CA PRO A 19 -25.00 -42.02 -1.09
C PRO A 19 -25.77 -42.05 0.25
N GLU A 20 -26.90 -42.76 0.27
CA GLU A 20 -27.64 -43.02 1.51
C GLU A 20 -26.75 -43.75 2.55
N ALA A 21 -27.02 -43.57 3.84
CA ALA A 21 -26.10 -43.97 4.92
C ALA A 21 -25.77 -45.47 4.99
N PHE A 22 -26.48 -46.36 4.28
CA PHE A 22 -26.15 -47.78 4.18
C PHE A 22 -25.30 -48.14 2.95
N LEU A 23 -25.19 -47.24 1.97
CA LEU A 23 -24.40 -47.36 0.74
C LEU A 23 -23.00 -46.75 0.88
N ILE A 24 -22.71 -46.10 2.01
CA ILE A 24 -21.38 -45.55 2.27
C ILE A 24 -20.36 -46.69 2.48
N PRO A 25 -19.10 -46.49 2.06
CA PRO A 25 -18.02 -47.40 2.40
C PRO A 25 -17.93 -47.65 3.91
N GLN A 26 -17.52 -48.85 4.30
CA GLN A 26 -17.40 -49.24 5.71
C GLN A 26 -16.42 -48.34 6.50
N ASP A 27 -15.48 -47.70 5.82
CA ASP A 27 -14.51 -46.79 6.40
C ASP A 27 -14.91 -45.31 6.30
N ALA A 28 -16.12 -44.99 5.82
CA ALA A 28 -16.66 -43.65 5.69
C ALA A 28 -17.68 -43.31 6.79
N PHE A 29 -17.83 -42.01 7.07
CA PHE A 29 -18.74 -41.51 8.10
C PHE A 29 -19.90 -40.72 7.46
N PRO A 30 -21.17 -41.00 7.83
CA PRO A 30 -22.33 -40.24 7.33
C PRO A 30 -22.39 -38.86 7.99
N ASN A 31 -22.02 -38.77 9.27
CA ASN A 31 -21.89 -37.53 10.02
C ASN A 31 -20.50 -37.46 10.65
N LEU A 32 -19.83 -36.33 10.46
CA LEU A 32 -18.52 -36.04 11.02
C LEU A 32 -18.51 -34.56 11.42
N GLU A 33 -18.61 -34.29 12.71
CA GLU A 33 -18.69 -32.93 13.26
C GLU A 33 -17.36 -32.52 13.89
N ASN A 34 -16.81 -31.38 13.49
CA ASN A 34 -15.56 -30.83 14.03
C ASN A 34 -14.41 -31.84 14.10
N ALA A 35 -14.33 -32.72 13.10
CA ALA A 35 -13.28 -33.71 12.97
C ALA A 35 -12.90 -33.88 11.48
N TYR A 36 -11.74 -34.49 11.21
CA TYR A 36 -11.27 -34.82 9.88
C TYR A 36 -10.37 -36.06 9.94
N ILE A 37 -10.15 -36.73 8.82
CA ILE A 37 -9.23 -37.88 8.77
C ILE A 37 -7.85 -37.40 8.36
N TRP A 38 -6.83 -37.80 9.12
CA TRP A 38 -5.43 -37.52 8.85
C TRP A 38 -4.59 -38.78 9.04
N ARG A 39 -3.92 -39.23 7.97
CA ARG A 39 -3.07 -40.44 7.97
C ARG A 39 -3.76 -41.65 8.63
N GLY A 40 -4.97 -41.96 8.18
CA GLY A 40 -5.73 -43.11 8.67
C GLY A 40 -6.47 -42.94 10.01
N ARG A 41 -6.35 -41.78 10.66
CA ARG A 41 -6.94 -41.52 12.00
C ARG A 41 -7.89 -40.34 11.99
N ILE A 42 -8.99 -40.46 12.73
CA ILE A 42 -9.89 -39.32 13.01
C ILE A 42 -9.16 -38.37 13.97
N ARG A 43 -9.06 -37.10 13.58
CA ARG A 43 -8.57 -36.00 14.42
C ARG A 43 -9.69 -35.00 14.64
N ARG A 44 -9.73 -34.43 15.85
CA ARG A 44 -10.58 -33.28 16.13
C ARG A 44 -10.03 -32.05 15.38
N LYS A 45 -10.92 -31.26 14.79
CA LYS A 45 -10.61 -29.92 14.28
C LYS A 45 -10.36 -29.01 15.47
N SER A 46 -9.23 -28.31 15.49
CA SER A 46 -8.96 -27.31 16.53
C SER A 46 -10.06 -26.26 16.56
N GLY A 47 -10.44 -25.83 17.76
CA GLY A 47 -11.36 -24.71 17.93
C GLY A 47 -10.70 -23.39 17.48
N TYR A 48 -11.52 -22.37 17.28
CA TYR A 48 -11.07 -21.00 17.09
C TYR A 48 -11.35 -20.22 18.37
N GLU A 49 -10.41 -19.37 18.76
CA GLU A 49 -10.64 -18.31 19.75
C GLU A 49 -10.56 -16.97 19.02
N LEU A 50 -11.21 -15.95 19.59
CA LEU A 50 -11.07 -14.61 19.06
C LEU A 50 -9.62 -14.18 19.29
N LEU A 51 -8.92 -13.79 18.22
CA LEU A 51 -7.57 -13.26 18.32
C LEU A 51 -7.61 -11.92 19.08
N ASP A 52 -8.20 -10.91 18.44
CA ASP A 52 -8.52 -9.61 19.03
C ASP A 52 -9.40 -8.80 18.03
N ARG A 53 -9.76 -7.56 18.35
CA ARG A 53 -10.43 -6.58 17.49
C ARG A 53 -9.43 -5.49 17.05
N LEU A 54 -9.63 -4.95 15.84
CA LEU A 54 -8.82 -3.85 15.34
C LEU A 54 -9.10 -2.57 16.17
N ARG A 55 -8.12 -2.09 16.93
CA ARG A 55 -8.22 -0.92 17.82
C ARG A 55 -7.42 0.25 17.27
N ARG A 56 -8.00 1.44 17.37
CA ARG A 56 -7.40 2.71 16.96
C ARG A 56 -7.06 3.57 18.18
N ASP A 57 -5.97 4.32 18.10
CA ASP A 57 -5.58 5.33 19.11
C ASP A 57 -5.90 6.73 18.59
N LEU A 58 -6.91 7.36 19.19
CA LEU A 58 -7.22 8.76 18.94
C LEU A 58 -6.50 9.61 19.98
N THR A 59 -5.40 10.25 19.59
CA THR A 59 -4.58 11.05 20.51
C THR A 59 -5.09 12.48 20.73
N ALA A 60 -5.81 13.08 19.77
CA ALA A 60 -6.28 14.47 19.85
C ALA A 60 -7.57 14.73 19.04
N GLY A 61 -8.72 14.23 19.54
CA GLY A 61 -10.03 14.59 19.00
C GLY A 61 -10.50 15.96 19.51
N ASP A 62 -10.97 16.83 18.61
CA ASP A 62 -11.54 18.12 18.98
C ASP A 62 -13.03 17.97 19.32
N LEU A 63 -13.40 18.22 20.58
CA LEU A 63 -14.80 18.23 21.04
C LEU A 63 -15.41 19.64 20.96
N GLY A 64 -14.65 20.63 20.53
CA GLY A 64 -15.04 22.03 20.45
C GLY A 64 -15.04 22.72 21.82
N PHE A 65 -15.91 23.72 21.96
CA PHE A 65 -16.03 24.49 23.20
C PHE A 65 -17.10 23.90 24.12
N SER A 66 -16.77 23.73 25.39
CA SER A 66 -17.69 23.28 26.43
C SER A 66 -18.91 24.21 26.53
N LYS A 67 -20.08 23.62 26.78
CA LYS A 67 -21.37 24.31 26.77
C LYS A 67 -21.94 24.43 28.18
N ALA A 68 -23.27 24.60 28.27
CA ALA A 68 -23.98 24.68 29.54
C ALA A 68 -23.68 23.45 30.42
N ASP A 69 -23.60 23.69 31.72
CA ASP A 69 -23.31 22.66 32.74
C ASP A 69 -24.62 22.08 33.30
N PRO A 70 -24.79 20.75 33.38
CA PRO A 70 -23.89 19.71 32.85
C PRO A 70 -23.90 19.68 31.31
N TRP A 71 -22.73 19.45 30.71
CA TRP A 71 -22.61 19.35 29.26
C TRP A 71 -22.78 17.89 28.83
N THR A 72 -23.85 17.65 28.07
CA THR A 72 -24.14 16.36 27.45
C THR A 72 -23.87 16.42 25.95
N PHE A 73 -23.16 15.42 25.43
CA PHE A 73 -22.84 15.28 24.02
C PHE A 73 -22.53 13.81 23.70
N ASN A 74 -22.56 13.48 22.41
CA ASN A 74 -22.12 12.19 21.91
C ASN A 74 -20.75 12.36 21.24
N ILE A 75 -19.74 11.60 21.67
CA ILE A 75 -18.38 11.68 21.15
C ILE A 75 -18.36 11.36 19.65
N PHE A 76 -19.00 10.28 19.22
CA PHE A 76 -18.97 9.82 17.83
C PHE A 76 -19.62 10.84 16.89
N THR A 77 -20.72 11.46 17.31
CA THR A 77 -21.37 12.50 16.51
C THR A 77 -20.52 13.76 16.42
N VAL A 78 -19.91 14.21 17.53
CA VAL A 78 -19.08 15.42 17.56
C VAL A 78 -17.82 15.24 16.72
N LEU A 79 -17.19 14.07 16.80
CA LEU A 79 -16.00 13.73 16.01
C LEU A 79 -16.32 13.31 14.55
N GLY A 80 -17.60 13.21 14.19
CA GLY A 80 -18.04 12.81 12.84
C GLY A 80 -17.80 11.33 12.51
N LEU A 81 -17.59 10.47 13.52
CA LEU A 81 -17.29 9.05 13.34
C LEU A 81 -18.52 8.25 12.88
N ASP A 82 -19.74 8.63 13.30
CA ASP A 82 -20.98 7.90 12.97
C ASP A 82 -21.22 7.72 11.46
N ALA A 83 -20.75 8.66 10.64
CA ALA A 83 -20.93 8.62 9.19
C ALA A 83 -19.99 7.63 8.50
N SER A 84 -18.77 7.45 9.02
CA SER A 84 -17.75 6.59 8.40
C SER A 84 -17.54 5.26 9.11
N GLU A 85 -17.85 5.19 10.40
CA GLU A 85 -17.51 4.09 11.31
C GLU A 85 -18.74 3.73 12.15
N PRO A 86 -19.82 3.22 11.51
CA PRO A 86 -21.07 2.95 12.20
C PRO A 86 -20.86 1.82 13.23
N ASN A 87 -21.36 2.03 14.45
CA ASN A 87 -21.17 1.12 15.60
C ASN A 87 -19.73 1.06 16.13
N ALA A 88 -18.97 2.15 15.99
CA ALA A 88 -17.74 2.33 16.74
C ALA A 88 -18.02 2.18 18.26
N SER A 89 -17.06 1.63 19.00
CA SER A 89 -17.15 1.45 20.46
C SER A 89 -15.82 1.82 21.10
N ILE A 90 -15.83 2.51 22.22
CA ILE A 90 -14.62 2.95 22.91
C ILE A 90 -14.05 1.81 23.76
N ASP A 91 -12.72 1.71 23.86
CA ASP A 91 -12.04 0.77 24.75
C ASP A 91 -12.11 1.28 26.21
N PRO A 92 -12.77 0.55 27.12
CA PRO A 92 -12.98 1.03 28.49
C PRO A 92 -11.68 1.37 29.22
N GLY A 93 -11.68 2.51 29.91
CA GLY A 93 -10.56 2.96 30.73
C GLY A 93 -9.45 3.72 30.01
N THR A 94 -9.53 3.86 28.69
CA THR A 94 -8.53 4.60 27.87
C THR A 94 -8.87 6.09 27.72
N VAL A 95 -10.09 6.49 28.09
CA VAL A 95 -10.63 7.84 27.82
C VAL A 95 -10.00 8.89 28.74
N THR A 96 -9.47 9.94 28.12
CA THR A 96 -8.99 11.15 28.76
C THR A 96 -9.59 12.36 28.07
N ILE A 97 -10.40 13.15 28.77
CA ILE A 97 -10.99 14.40 28.26
C ILE A 97 -10.34 15.58 28.98
N VAL A 98 -9.72 16.49 28.22
CA VAL A 98 -9.05 17.67 28.75
C VAL A 98 -9.82 18.91 28.35
N SER A 99 -10.29 19.68 29.34
CA SER A 99 -10.96 20.97 29.15
C SER A 99 -10.27 22.03 29.99
N GLY A 100 -9.40 22.81 29.35
CA GLY A 100 -8.56 23.79 30.04
C GLY A 100 -7.66 23.13 31.09
N ALA A 101 -7.88 23.47 32.37
CA ALA A 101 -7.12 22.89 33.49
C ALA A 101 -7.75 21.61 34.08
N ASN A 102 -8.96 21.24 33.65
CA ASN A 102 -9.63 20.04 34.11
C ASN A 102 -9.31 18.86 33.20
N THR A 103 -8.96 17.72 33.79
CA THR A 103 -8.78 16.44 33.09
C THR A 103 -9.72 15.41 33.69
N TYR A 104 -10.55 14.79 32.85
CA TYR A 104 -11.50 13.76 33.20
C TYR A 104 -11.01 12.41 32.70
N THR A 105 -10.95 11.42 33.59
CA THR A 105 -10.50 10.06 33.28
C THR A 105 -11.41 9.04 33.94
N ASP A 106 -11.49 7.84 33.38
CA ASP A 106 -12.13 6.68 34.02
C ASP A 106 -11.10 5.57 34.27
N ALA A 107 -10.31 5.72 35.32
CA ALA A 107 -9.31 4.70 35.67
C ALA A 107 -9.92 3.36 36.14
N ALA A 108 -11.22 3.32 36.47
CA ALA A 108 -11.91 2.12 36.94
C ALA A 108 -12.57 1.32 35.80
N ALA A 109 -12.64 1.90 34.60
CA ALA A 109 -13.34 1.35 33.44
C ALA A 109 -14.82 1.01 33.74
N ASP A 110 -15.46 1.80 34.61
CA ASP A 110 -16.84 1.56 35.09
C ASP A 110 -17.88 2.54 34.49
N GLY A 111 -17.43 3.45 33.62
CA GLY A 111 -18.25 4.47 32.99
C GLY A 111 -18.34 5.77 33.82
N THR A 112 -17.63 5.88 34.94
CA THR A 112 -17.61 7.09 35.78
C THR A 112 -16.34 7.90 35.53
N LEU A 113 -16.51 9.11 35.00
CA LEU A 113 -15.42 10.04 34.78
C LEU A 113 -15.12 10.85 36.05
N VAL A 114 -13.88 10.81 36.51
CA VAL A 114 -13.37 11.60 37.63
C VAL A 114 -12.57 12.78 37.08
N GLY A 115 -13.02 13.99 37.38
CA GLY A 115 -12.35 15.24 37.01
C GLY A 115 -11.32 15.67 38.04
N ALA A 116 -10.13 16.05 37.59
CA ALA A 116 -9.09 16.70 38.38
C ALA A 116 -8.80 18.09 37.79
N PRO A 117 -8.76 19.19 38.58
CA PRO A 117 -8.88 19.26 40.04
C PRO A 117 -10.31 19.08 40.59
N ALA A 118 -11.35 19.17 39.77
CA ALA A 118 -12.74 18.97 40.19
C ALA A 118 -13.64 18.54 39.03
N GLY A 119 -14.88 18.14 39.36
CA GLY A 119 -15.89 17.72 38.40
C GLY A 119 -16.04 16.21 38.33
N SER A 120 -17.12 15.78 37.70
CA SER A 120 -17.45 14.37 37.52
C SER A 120 -18.30 14.20 36.28
N GLY A 121 -18.30 13.02 35.69
CA GLY A 121 -19.18 12.71 34.59
C GLY A 121 -19.45 11.22 34.45
N THR A 122 -20.19 10.89 33.42
CA THR A 122 -20.44 9.52 33.00
C THR A 122 -20.17 9.38 31.52
N ILE A 123 -19.74 8.19 31.10
CA ILE A 123 -19.55 7.80 29.71
C ILE A 123 -20.19 6.43 29.46
N ASP A 124 -20.90 6.30 28.35
CA ASP A 124 -21.28 5.01 27.78
C ASP A 124 -20.30 4.64 26.68
N TYR A 125 -19.53 3.57 26.87
CA TYR A 125 -18.50 3.12 25.93
C TYR A 125 -19.05 2.57 24.62
N ALA A 126 -20.29 2.06 24.62
CA ALA A 126 -20.91 1.49 23.44
C ALA A 126 -21.57 2.56 22.57
N THR A 127 -22.19 3.58 23.18
CA THR A 127 -22.85 4.66 22.43
C THR A 127 -22.01 5.92 22.27
N GLY A 128 -20.97 6.09 23.08
CA GLY A 128 -20.15 7.30 23.12
C GLY A 128 -20.84 8.49 23.78
N ASP A 129 -21.97 8.28 24.47
CA ASP A 129 -22.68 9.34 25.18
C ASP A 129 -21.93 9.74 26.45
N VAL A 130 -21.70 11.05 26.59
CA VAL A 130 -20.97 11.64 27.72
C VAL A 130 -21.82 12.71 28.36
N THR A 131 -21.84 12.72 29.69
CA THR A 131 -22.36 13.83 30.49
C THR A 131 -21.35 14.20 31.54
N ILE A 132 -20.83 15.43 31.50
CA ILE A 132 -19.83 15.91 32.44
C ILE A 132 -20.32 17.18 33.13
N SER A 133 -20.07 17.25 34.43
CA SER A 133 -20.30 18.40 35.28
C SER A 133 -18.98 19.03 35.73
N GLY A 134 -18.94 20.36 35.81
CA GLY A 134 -17.80 21.11 36.33
C GLY A 134 -16.70 21.44 35.32
N MET A 135 -16.99 21.35 34.01
CA MET A 135 -16.00 21.61 32.95
C MET A 135 -15.62 23.10 32.79
N GLY A 136 -16.48 24.01 33.26
CA GLY A 136 -16.40 25.43 32.92
C GLY A 136 -17.01 25.71 31.54
N PHE A 137 -17.56 26.91 31.34
CA PHE A 137 -18.26 27.28 30.10
C PHE A 137 -17.31 27.90 29.07
N GLY A 138 -17.43 27.50 27.80
CA GLY A 138 -16.70 28.09 26.67
C GLY A 138 -15.21 27.73 26.62
N VAL A 139 -14.83 26.58 27.18
CA VAL A 139 -13.44 26.11 27.24
C VAL A 139 -13.20 25.10 26.11
N ALA A 140 -12.12 25.28 25.36
CA ALA A 140 -11.72 24.31 24.33
C ALA A 140 -11.43 22.95 24.97
N THR A 141 -12.04 21.91 24.42
CA THR A 141 -12.03 20.57 24.99
C THR A 141 -11.52 19.57 23.95
N ILE A 142 -10.54 18.76 24.35
CA ILE A 142 -9.97 17.70 23.53
C ILE A 142 -10.17 16.35 24.20
N ILE A 143 -10.20 15.29 23.41
CA ILE A 143 -10.28 13.91 23.88
C ILE A 143 -9.12 13.08 23.34
N SER A 144 -8.60 12.21 24.19
CA SER A 144 -7.72 11.11 23.82
C SER A 144 -8.38 9.80 24.25
N MET A 145 -8.46 8.80 23.37
CA MET A 145 -9.09 7.52 23.66
C MET A 145 -8.66 6.44 22.67
N ASP A 146 -8.65 5.19 23.11
CA ASP A 146 -8.61 4.06 22.19
C ASP A 146 -10.04 3.60 21.86
N TYR A 147 -10.29 3.22 20.62
CA TYR A 147 -11.62 2.77 20.20
C TYR A 147 -11.57 1.76 19.06
N PHE A 148 -12.62 0.96 18.94
CA PHE A 148 -12.82 -0.01 17.89
C PHE A 148 -13.78 0.58 16.84
N PRO A 149 -13.33 0.86 15.60
CA PRO A 149 -14.18 1.44 14.56
C PRO A 149 -15.23 0.47 13.99
N SER A 150 -15.14 -0.83 14.33
CA SER A 150 -16.08 -1.87 13.90
C SER A 150 -16.22 -2.01 12.37
N LEU A 151 -15.16 -1.67 11.63
CA LEU A 151 -15.09 -1.82 10.17
C LEU A 151 -14.71 -3.25 9.77
N PRO A 152 -15.13 -3.72 8.57
CA PRO A 152 -14.74 -5.04 8.07
C PRO A 152 -13.22 -5.18 7.88
N CYS A 153 -12.66 -6.32 8.30
CA CYS A 153 -11.26 -6.65 8.03
C CYS A 153 -11.07 -7.01 6.55
N MET A 154 -10.23 -6.25 5.85
CA MET A 154 -9.93 -6.35 4.42
C MET A 154 -8.65 -7.11 4.10
N GLY A 155 -7.92 -7.55 5.12
CA GLY A 155 -6.80 -8.46 4.96
C GLY A 155 -5.90 -8.52 6.19
N LEU A 156 -5.36 -9.70 6.45
CA LEU A 156 -4.29 -9.93 7.41
C LEU A 156 -3.03 -10.35 6.65
N ARG A 157 -1.92 -9.63 6.85
CA ARG A 157 -0.71 -9.73 6.03
C ARG A 157 0.54 -9.74 6.90
N SER A 158 1.52 -10.55 6.55
CA SER A 158 2.81 -10.59 7.24
C SER A 158 3.76 -9.57 6.65
N ARG A 159 4.27 -8.69 7.51
CA ARG A 159 5.38 -7.79 7.20
C ARG A 159 6.69 -8.42 7.68
N GLU A 160 7.65 -8.52 6.77
CA GLU A 160 9.00 -8.97 7.10
C GLU A 160 9.80 -7.83 7.75
N LEU A 161 10.68 -8.19 8.69
CA LEU A 161 11.59 -7.27 9.37
C LEU A 161 13.04 -7.73 9.16
N SER A 162 13.97 -6.79 9.31
CA SER A 162 15.39 -7.06 9.06
C SER A 162 16.02 -7.97 10.12
N THR A 163 15.29 -8.21 11.20
CA THR A 163 15.62 -9.20 12.22
C THR A 163 15.09 -10.58 11.82
N ILE A 164 15.99 -11.56 11.78
CA ILE A 164 15.68 -12.96 11.44
C ILE A 164 14.59 -13.53 12.36
N ASN A 165 13.66 -14.31 11.80
CA ASN A 165 12.55 -15.01 12.49
C ASN A 165 11.61 -14.07 13.24
N ARG A 166 11.43 -12.85 12.75
CA ARG A 166 10.45 -11.91 13.30
C ARG A 166 9.67 -11.26 12.18
N GLU A 167 8.40 -11.61 12.11
CA GLU A 167 7.42 -10.99 11.24
C GLU A 167 6.38 -10.26 12.10
N ASP A 168 5.95 -9.09 11.63
CA ASP A 168 4.82 -8.39 12.23
C ASP A 168 3.54 -8.75 11.47
N LEU A 169 2.44 -9.01 12.19
CA LEU A 169 1.13 -9.19 11.58
C LEU A 169 0.46 -7.82 11.41
N ILE A 170 0.13 -7.48 10.17
CA ILE A 170 -0.57 -6.25 9.82
C ILE A 170 -2.00 -6.58 9.41
N GLY A 171 -2.96 -5.95 10.08
CA GLY A 171 -4.37 -5.98 9.71
C GLY A 171 -4.78 -4.72 8.97
N PHE A 172 -5.64 -4.86 7.98
CA PHE A 172 -6.27 -3.74 7.29
C PHE A 172 -7.77 -3.80 7.49
N ASP A 173 -8.39 -2.67 7.78
CA ASP A 173 -9.82 -2.50 7.54
C ASP A 173 -10.03 -1.67 6.25
N THR A 174 -11.22 -1.12 6.03
CA THR A 174 -11.52 -0.31 4.86
C THR A 174 -10.81 1.07 4.84
N LYS A 175 -10.24 1.51 5.98
CA LYS A 175 -9.75 2.88 6.21
C LYS A 175 -8.38 2.99 6.90
N TYR A 176 -7.98 2.04 7.72
CA TYR A 176 -6.81 2.08 8.58
C TYR A 176 -6.00 0.79 8.50
N ALA A 177 -4.74 0.90 8.91
CA ALA A 177 -3.83 -0.22 9.08
C ALA A 177 -3.50 -0.40 10.57
N TYR A 178 -3.38 -1.65 11.00
CA TYR A 178 -3.17 -2.05 12.38
C TYR A 178 -2.01 -3.01 12.45
N ARG A 179 -1.23 -2.92 13.53
CA ARG A 179 -0.15 -3.85 13.82
C ARG A 179 -0.54 -4.68 15.03
N TYR A 180 -0.28 -5.97 14.96
CA TYR A 180 -0.46 -6.84 16.11
C TYR A 180 0.77 -6.73 17.03
N ASN A 181 0.52 -6.38 18.30
CA ASN A 181 1.55 -6.24 19.30
C ASN A 181 1.66 -7.52 20.14
N ASN A 182 2.66 -8.35 19.84
CA ASN A 182 2.93 -9.62 20.54
C ASN A 182 3.24 -9.47 22.05
N ALA A 183 3.43 -8.24 22.57
CA ALA A 183 3.68 -8.04 23.99
C ALA A 183 2.38 -7.85 24.79
N THR A 184 1.36 -7.26 24.16
CA THR A 184 0.04 -7.01 24.77
C THR A 184 -1.04 -7.94 24.22
N ASP A 185 -0.73 -8.73 23.19
CA ASP A 185 -1.64 -9.59 22.44
C ASP A 185 -2.81 -8.84 21.79
N GLU A 186 -2.60 -7.55 21.47
CA GLU A 186 -3.63 -6.64 20.95
C GLU A 186 -3.26 -6.03 19.59
N PHE A 187 -4.26 -5.66 18.80
CA PHE A 187 -4.05 -4.78 17.65
C PHE A 187 -3.95 -3.32 18.09
N GLU A 188 -2.99 -2.59 17.51
CA GLU A 188 -2.81 -1.15 17.69
C GLU A 188 -2.76 -0.45 16.32
N GLU A 189 -3.14 0.83 16.27
CA GLU A 189 -3.03 1.62 15.03
C GLU A 189 -1.57 1.65 14.55
N TRP A 190 -1.37 1.32 13.28
CA TRP A 190 -0.04 1.32 12.69
C TRP A 190 0.17 2.57 11.83
N ILE A 191 0.97 3.51 12.38
CA ILE A 191 1.33 4.80 11.77
C ILE A 191 0.10 5.72 11.66
N THR A 192 -0.09 6.54 12.69
CA THR A 192 -1.22 7.47 12.80
C THR A 192 -1.27 8.46 11.64
N GLY A 193 -2.49 8.79 11.19
CA GLY A 193 -2.77 9.91 10.28
C GLY A 193 -2.88 9.53 8.79
N THR A 194 -2.45 8.34 8.39
CA THR A 194 -2.70 7.84 7.03
C THR A 194 -4.02 7.08 7.00
N THR A 195 -4.90 7.45 6.07
CA THR A 195 -6.19 6.76 5.87
C THR A 195 -6.37 6.28 4.44
N TRP A 196 -7.19 5.25 4.29
CA TRP A 196 -7.66 4.63 3.06
C TRP A 196 -9.16 4.92 2.90
N GLN A 197 -9.70 4.81 1.69
CA GLN A 197 -11.09 5.15 1.39
C GLN A 197 -11.82 3.99 0.68
N GLY A 198 -11.46 2.76 1.04
CA GLY A 198 -12.00 1.55 0.42
C GLY A 198 -13.41 1.18 0.88
N SER A 199 -14.02 0.26 0.14
CA SER A 199 -15.28 -0.40 0.46
C SER A 199 -15.06 -1.85 0.92
N ASN A 200 -16.15 -2.54 1.29
CA ASN A 200 -16.09 -3.93 1.74
C ASN A 200 -15.76 -4.97 0.64
N SER A 201 -15.54 -4.53 -0.61
CA SER A 201 -15.04 -5.34 -1.71
C SER A 201 -13.59 -5.07 -2.07
N ASP A 202 -12.98 -4.04 -1.49
CA ASP A 202 -11.64 -3.57 -1.83
C ASP A 202 -10.61 -4.20 -0.89
N PHE A 203 -10.30 -5.48 -1.17
CA PHE A 203 -9.33 -6.24 -0.39
C PHE A 203 -7.90 -5.72 -0.58
N PHE A 204 -7.10 -5.79 0.49
CA PHE A 204 -5.70 -5.38 0.45
C PHE A 204 -4.82 -6.48 -0.12
N TRP A 205 -4.01 -6.11 -1.12
CA TRP A 205 -2.86 -6.87 -1.56
C TRP A 205 -1.57 -6.24 -1.01
N THR A 206 -0.64 -7.08 -0.57
CA THR A 206 0.62 -6.61 -0.01
C THR A 206 1.79 -7.47 -0.46
N THR A 207 2.98 -6.88 -0.47
CA THR A 207 4.22 -7.61 -0.75
C THR A 207 5.39 -7.04 0.04
N ASN A 208 6.33 -7.90 0.42
CA ASN A 208 7.60 -7.50 1.04
C ASN A 208 8.65 -7.49 -0.06
N TYR A 209 9.22 -6.33 -0.35
CA TYR A 209 10.28 -6.24 -1.35
C TYR A 209 11.10 -4.98 -1.17
N TRP A 210 12.42 -5.13 -1.34
CA TRP A 210 13.42 -4.08 -1.24
C TRP A 210 13.67 -3.57 0.18
N GLN A 211 14.79 -2.86 0.33
CA GLN A 211 15.23 -2.24 1.57
C GLN A 211 15.48 -0.76 1.34
N ASP A 212 15.12 0.07 2.31
CA ASP A 212 15.47 1.49 2.24
C ASP A 212 16.98 1.72 2.45
N GLY A 213 17.46 2.95 2.25
CA GLY A 213 18.88 3.30 2.46
C GLY A 213 19.37 3.13 3.91
N SER A 214 18.47 2.86 4.87
CA SER A 214 18.78 2.50 6.26
C SER A 214 18.64 1.00 6.52
N ASN A 215 18.54 0.18 5.47
CA ASN A 215 18.43 -1.28 5.52
C ASN A 215 17.17 -1.78 6.26
N ARG A 216 16.07 -1.04 6.18
CA ARG A 216 14.74 -1.47 6.66
C ARG A 216 13.94 -2.06 5.51
N ASP A 217 13.34 -3.23 5.74
CA ASP A 217 12.50 -3.87 4.74
C ASP A 217 11.23 -3.06 4.47
N ILE A 218 10.90 -2.98 3.18
CA ILE A 218 9.79 -2.19 2.68
C ILE A 218 8.56 -3.09 2.48
N PHE A 219 7.45 -2.63 3.06
CA PHE A 219 6.14 -3.26 2.94
C PHE A 219 5.26 -2.46 1.98
N TRP A 220 4.82 -3.09 0.90
CA TRP A 220 3.98 -2.49 -0.12
C TRP A 220 2.52 -2.88 0.10
N ALA A 221 1.59 -1.95 -0.10
CA ALA A 221 0.16 -2.15 0.04
C ALA A 221 -0.64 -1.44 -1.06
N THR A 222 -1.68 -2.11 -1.53
CA THR A 222 -2.68 -1.56 -2.46
C THR A 222 -4.04 -2.18 -2.18
N ASN A 223 -5.11 -1.39 -2.24
CA ASN A 223 -6.49 -1.85 -2.10
C ASN A 223 -7.28 -1.75 -3.42
N PHE A 224 -6.63 -1.30 -4.51
CA PHE A 224 -7.23 -1.16 -5.83
C PHE A 224 -8.54 -0.34 -5.88
N ASN A 225 -8.73 0.58 -4.93
CA ASN A 225 -9.96 1.36 -4.83
C ASN A 225 -9.96 2.54 -5.80
N LYS A 226 -10.77 2.46 -6.86
CA LYS A 226 -10.97 3.54 -7.86
C LYS A 226 -12.29 4.30 -7.66
N GLY A 227 -12.87 4.27 -6.46
CA GLY A 227 -14.11 4.96 -6.13
C GLY A 227 -14.02 6.48 -6.22
N ALA A 228 -15.02 7.17 -5.64
CA ALA A 228 -15.09 8.63 -5.62
C ALA A 228 -13.89 9.29 -4.89
N SER A 229 -13.21 8.53 -4.03
CA SER A 229 -11.96 8.91 -3.37
C SER A 229 -10.96 7.78 -3.59
N PRO A 230 -10.16 7.84 -4.67
CA PRO A 230 -9.23 6.77 -5.00
C PRO A 230 -8.03 6.75 -4.05
N ASP A 231 -7.47 5.57 -3.82
CA ASP A 231 -6.30 5.36 -2.98
C ASP A 231 -5.06 4.97 -3.81
N PRO A 232 -3.91 5.66 -3.70
CA PRO A 232 -2.72 5.28 -4.44
C PRO A 232 -2.10 3.99 -3.88
N ILE A 233 -1.17 3.39 -4.62
CA ILE A 233 -0.26 2.40 -4.03
C ILE A 233 0.55 3.10 -2.93
N ARG A 234 0.76 2.44 -1.80
CA ARG A 234 1.65 2.96 -0.75
C ARG A 234 2.66 1.92 -0.32
N TYR A 235 3.81 2.39 0.15
CA TYR A 235 4.79 1.55 0.83
C TYR A 235 5.21 2.16 2.16
N SER A 236 5.68 1.32 3.07
CA SER A 236 6.17 1.74 4.38
C SER A 236 7.44 0.99 4.78
N ASN A 237 8.37 1.72 5.40
CA ASN A 237 9.53 1.17 6.11
C ASN A 237 9.24 0.92 7.61
N GLY A 238 7.98 1.06 8.03
CA GLY A 238 7.53 0.93 9.42
C GLY A 238 7.50 2.22 10.23
N VAL A 239 7.84 3.36 9.64
CA VAL A 239 7.74 4.67 10.30
C VAL A 239 6.68 5.55 9.65
N THR A 240 6.67 5.62 8.31
CA THR A 240 5.69 6.41 7.55
C THR A 240 5.12 5.60 6.39
N TRP A 241 3.89 5.94 5.98
CA TRP A 241 3.35 5.54 4.69
C TRP A 241 3.76 6.56 3.62
N THR A 242 4.27 6.08 2.50
CA THR A 242 4.68 6.91 1.36
C THR A 242 3.86 6.51 0.15
N ASN A 243 3.26 7.49 -0.54
CA ASN A 243 2.55 7.24 -1.79
C ASN A 243 3.56 6.85 -2.88
N PHE A 244 3.17 5.90 -3.71
CA PHE A 244 3.97 5.39 -4.80
C PHE A 244 3.33 5.75 -6.13
N GLU A 245 3.88 6.77 -6.76
CA GLU A 245 3.38 7.33 -8.02
C GLU A 245 4.54 7.48 -9.00
N PRO A 246 5.16 6.37 -9.47
CA PRO A 246 6.32 6.47 -10.34
C PRO A 246 5.93 6.93 -11.75
N ALA A 247 6.78 7.72 -12.38
CA ALA A 247 6.61 8.16 -13.75
C ALA A 247 6.71 6.95 -14.71
N THR A 248 5.71 6.81 -15.57
CA THR A 248 5.61 5.74 -16.58
C THR A 248 5.90 6.22 -18.00
N GLY A 249 5.79 7.53 -18.24
CA GLY A 249 6.04 8.19 -19.51
C GLY A 249 6.58 9.61 -19.31
N SER A 250 7.20 10.17 -20.35
CA SER A 250 7.83 11.48 -20.29
C SER A 250 7.33 12.46 -21.37
N THR A 251 7.30 13.75 -21.06
CA THR A 251 7.03 14.84 -22.02
C THR A 251 8.19 15.83 -22.01
N ALA A 252 8.57 16.34 -23.18
CA ALA A 252 9.67 17.31 -23.33
C ALA A 252 9.17 18.77 -23.27
N ILE A 253 9.92 19.60 -22.55
CA ILE A 253 9.81 21.07 -22.53
C ILE A 253 10.99 21.64 -23.29
N THR A 254 10.73 22.49 -24.29
CA THR A 254 11.75 22.94 -25.25
C THR A 254 12.18 24.41 -25.06
N GLY A 255 12.13 24.94 -23.83
CA GLY A 255 12.58 26.31 -23.54
C GLY A 255 11.72 27.02 -22.50
N GLU A 256 11.68 26.49 -21.28
CA GLU A 256 11.08 27.19 -20.14
C GLU A 256 11.96 28.38 -19.76
N ALA A 257 11.36 29.57 -19.63
CA ALA A 257 12.06 30.75 -19.15
C ALA A 257 12.09 30.76 -17.62
N LEU A 258 13.28 30.71 -17.04
CA LEU A 258 13.47 30.66 -15.58
C LEU A 258 13.73 32.04 -14.96
N GLY A 259 13.96 33.05 -15.79
CA GLY A 259 14.26 34.42 -15.37
C GLY A 259 15.64 34.84 -15.85
N ASN A 260 16.28 35.76 -15.12
CA ASN A 260 17.58 36.30 -15.46
C ASN A 260 18.58 36.06 -14.33
N VAL A 261 19.83 35.77 -14.70
CA VAL A 261 20.97 36.01 -13.81
C VAL A 261 21.05 37.51 -13.60
N VAL A 262 21.03 37.96 -12.35
CA VAL A 262 21.08 39.38 -11.98
C VAL A 262 22.24 39.64 -11.02
N THR A 263 22.54 40.90 -10.72
CA THR A 263 23.62 41.29 -9.81
C THR A 263 23.58 40.49 -8.50
N PRO A 264 24.68 39.86 -8.04
CA PRO A 264 26.08 40.08 -8.43
C PRO A 264 26.59 39.28 -9.64
N TRP A 265 25.71 38.66 -10.44
CA TRP A 265 26.01 37.91 -11.67
C TRP A 265 26.89 36.66 -11.50
N THR A 266 27.05 36.20 -10.26
CA THR A 266 27.84 35.00 -9.91
C THR A 266 26.99 33.75 -9.66
N ALA A 267 25.66 33.89 -9.62
CA ALA A 267 24.77 32.79 -9.29
C ALA A 267 23.36 33.00 -9.85
N PHE A 268 22.63 31.91 -10.00
CA PHE A 268 21.21 31.89 -10.34
C PHE A 268 20.52 30.79 -9.53
N GLY A 269 19.36 31.08 -8.96
CA GLY A 269 18.64 30.15 -8.10
C GLY A 269 18.72 30.45 -6.60
N PRO A 270 18.02 29.66 -5.77
CA PRO A 270 17.21 28.49 -6.18
C PRO A 270 15.95 28.89 -6.95
N VAL A 271 15.71 28.25 -8.10
CA VAL A 271 14.47 28.40 -8.89
C VAL A 271 13.97 27.00 -9.25
N ASN A 272 12.67 26.77 -9.11
CA ASN A 272 12.05 25.48 -9.47
C ASN A 272 11.56 25.49 -10.92
N LEU A 273 11.78 24.39 -11.63
CA LEU A 273 11.11 24.09 -12.88
C LEU A 273 9.60 23.94 -12.65
N THR A 274 8.82 24.33 -13.65
CA THR A 274 7.35 24.31 -13.54
C THR A 274 6.79 22.89 -13.48
N ASN A 275 7.41 21.92 -14.16
CA ASN A 275 6.93 20.54 -14.21
C ASN A 275 7.91 19.55 -13.58
N THR A 276 7.40 18.72 -12.69
CA THR A 276 8.14 17.71 -11.93
C THR A 276 7.38 16.38 -11.90
N PRO A 277 8.04 15.25 -11.66
CA PRO A 277 9.49 15.07 -11.53
C PRO A 277 10.21 15.20 -12.87
N VAL A 278 11.46 15.67 -12.84
CA VAL A 278 12.32 15.86 -14.00
C VAL A 278 13.09 14.58 -14.27
N ILE A 279 13.15 14.13 -15.52
CA ILE A 279 13.85 12.92 -15.92
C ILE A 279 15.37 13.18 -15.95
N PRO A 280 16.19 12.48 -15.15
CA PRO A 280 17.65 12.53 -15.22
C PRO A 280 18.22 12.45 -16.62
N THR A 281 19.41 13.01 -16.85
CA THR A 281 20.13 13.07 -18.13
C THR A 281 19.47 13.93 -19.22
N THR A 282 18.28 14.49 -18.99
CA THR A 282 17.56 15.28 -20.00
C THR A 282 17.70 16.79 -19.83
N VAL A 283 18.24 17.24 -18.68
CA VAL A 283 18.29 18.66 -18.32
C VAL A 283 19.42 19.37 -19.05
N VAL A 284 19.06 20.41 -19.77
CA VAL A 284 19.97 21.35 -20.42
C VAL A 284 19.55 22.76 -20.05
N ILE A 285 20.44 23.48 -19.36
CA ILE A 285 20.25 24.87 -18.99
C ILE A 285 21.10 25.75 -19.88
N THR A 286 20.49 26.76 -20.50
CA THR A 286 21.17 27.73 -21.34
C THR A 286 21.11 29.10 -20.68
N VAL A 287 22.27 29.71 -20.48
CA VAL A 287 22.37 31.13 -20.12
C VAL A 287 22.71 31.89 -21.39
N ALA A 288 21.79 32.72 -21.87
CA ALA A 288 21.89 33.32 -23.20
C ALA A 288 23.06 34.31 -23.31
N ALA A 289 23.61 34.43 -24.52
CA ALA A 289 24.63 35.44 -24.81
C ALA A 289 24.05 36.85 -24.68
N VAL A 290 24.68 37.68 -23.85
CA VAL A 290 24.46 39.13 -23.81
C VAL A 290 25.82 39.79 -23.90
N ALA A 291 26.12 40.45 -25.02
CA ALA A 291 27.43 41.04 -25.26
C ALA A 291 27.83 41.98 -24.11
N PRO A 292 29.04 41.86 -23.53
CA PRO A 292 30.23 41.14 -24.04
C PRO A 292 30.33 39.64 -23.68
N ASP A 293 29.39 39.10 -22.89
CA ASP A 293 29.43 37.72 -22.42
C ASP A 293 28.94 36.72 -23.49
N VAL A 294 29.45 35.49 -23.43
CA VAL A 294 29.14 34.42 -24.39
C VAL A 294 28.12 33.46 -23.79
N GLU A 295 27.22 32.94 -24.62
CA GLU A 295 26.28 31.89 -24.24
C GLU A 295 27.04 30.65 -23.74
N PHE A 296 26.55 30.04 -22.67
CA PHE A 296 27.01 28.74 -22.23
C PHE A 296 25.83 27.85 -21.88
N THR A 297 26.04 26.55 -22.07
CA THR A 297 25.04 25.52 -21.77
C THR A 297 25.60 24.56 -20.74
N LEU A 298 24.81 24.29 -19.72
CA LEU A 298 25.07 23.30 -18.69
C LEU A 298 24.18 22.09 -18.96
N ARG A 299 24.76 20.90 -18.91
CA ARG A 299 24.05 19.63 -19.10
C ARG A 299 24.21 18.77 -17.87
N ASP A 300 23.20 17.94 -17.66
CA ASP A 300 23.19 16.90 -16.64
C ASP A 300 23.55 15.53 -17.27
N ASP A 301 24.43 14.79 -16.60
CA ASP A 301 24.79 13.41 -16.96
C ASP A 301 24.09 12.36 -16.06
N GLY A 302 23.10 12.78 -15.27
CA GLY A 302 22.26 11.91 -14.44
C GLY A 302 22.69 11.81 -12.98
N ASP A 303 23.62 12.68 -12.54
CA ASP A 303 24.14 12.73 -11.17
C ASP A 303 23.63 13.96 -10.38
N GLY A 304 22.73 14.73 -10.97
CA GLY A 304 22.19 15.96 -10.40
C GLY A 304 23.16 17.14 -10.49
N VAL A 305 24.29 16.99 -11.20
CA VAL A 305 25.29 18.05 -11.38
C VAL A 305 25.25 18.57 -12.80
N LEU A 306 24.95 19.85 -12.94
CA LEU A 306 24.95 20.56 -14.20
C LEU A 306 26.35 21.08 -14.51
N ASN A 307 26.93 20.68 -15.63
CA ASN A 307 28.27 21.10 -16.03
C ASN A 307 28.35 21.45 -17.53
N THR A 308 29.38 22.22 -17.93
CA THR A 308 29.67 22.46 -19.35
C THR A 308 30.53 21.33 -19.91
N SER A 309 30.48 21.09 -21.22
CA SER A 309 31.43 20.20 -21.89
C SER A 309 32.33 21.01 -22.84
N PRO A 310 33.66 21.14 -22.59
CA PRO A 310 34.42 20.60 -21.46
C PRO A 310 34.10 21.28 -20.13
N VAL A 311 34.33 20.58 -19.01
CA VAL A 311 34.02 21.06 -17.65
C VAL A 311 34.77 22.37 -17.38
N SER A 312 34.02 23.40 -17.02
CA SER A 312 34.52 24.74 -16.69
C SER A 312 34.15 25.09 -15.24
N ALA A 313 34.41 26.34 -14.83
CA ALA A 313 34.05 26.82 -13.51
C ALA A 313 32.55 27.15 -13.36
N ASN A 314 31.78 27.13 -14.46
CA ASN A 314 30.33 27.20 -14.44
C ASN A 314 29.76 25.82 -14.12
N VAL A 315 29.08 25.72 -12.99
CA VAL A 315 28.50 24.48 -12.47
C VAL A 315 27.13 24.77 -11.88
N GLY A 316 26.31 23.75 -11.73
CA GLY A 316 25.05 23.85 -11.02
C GLY A 316 24.59 22.51 -10.48
N THR A 317 23.46 22.54 -9.81
CA THR A 317 22.77 21.37 -9.32
C THR A 317 21.33 21.38 -9.81
N VAL A 318 20.78 20.19 -10.02
CA VAL A 318 19.36 19.98 -10.26
C VAL A 318 18.84 18.89 -9.32
N ASP A 319 17.72 19.17 -8.66
CA ASP A 319 16.96 18.17 -7.92
C ASP A 319 15.83 17.65 -8.82
N TYR A 320 15.85 16.35 -9.12
CA TYR A 320 14.90 15.74 -10.05
C TYR A 320 13.49 15.62 -9.50
N THR A 321 13.32 15.57 -8.18
CA THR A 321 12.02 15.41 -7.54
C THR A 321 11.31 16.74 -7.41
N THR A 322 12.03 17.76 -6.94
CA THR A 322 11.49 19.11 -6.70
C THR A 322 11.64 20.05 -7.89
N GLY A 323 12.50 19.70 -8.86
CA GLY A 323 12.82 20.54 -10.01
C GLY A 323 13.69 21.74 -9.67
N GLU A 324 14.26 21.82 -8.46
CA GLU A 324 15.09 22.94 -8.03
C GLU A 324 16.40 22.99 -8.82
N ILE A 325 16.72 24.16 -9.38
CA ILE A 325 17.97 24.44 -10.05
C ILE A 325 18.72 25.55 -9.30
N SER A 326 20.00 25.30 -9.08
CA SER A 326 20.95 26.30 -8.56
C SER A 326 22.22 26.29 -9.39
N LEU A 327 22.65 27.46 -9.86
CA LEU A 327 23.83 27.65 -10.71
C LEU A 327 24.85 28.54 -10.01
N THR A 328 26.11 28.20 -10.16
CA THR A 328 27.28 29.02 -9.84
C THR A 328 27.99 29.38 -11.13
N ILE A 329 28.21 30.68 -11.34
CA ILE A 329 28.77 31.25 -12.56
C ILE A 329 30.12 31.88 -12.23
N ASN A 330 31.16 31.43 -12.92
CA ASN A 330 32.52 31.89 -12.72
C ASN A 330 33.30 31.85 -14.05
N PRO A 331 33.82 33.00 -14.54
CA PRO A 331 33.74 34.34 -13.95
C PRO A 331 32.31 34.91 -13.92
N ALA A 332 32.07 35.90 -13.04
CA ALA A 332 30.79 36.61 -12.98
C ALA A 332 30.45 37.22 -14.33
N LEU A 333 29.17 37.21 -14.72
CA LEU A 333 28.72 37.95 -15.90
C LEU A 333 28.85 39.46 -15.66
N THR A 334 28.76 40.22 -16.74
CA THR A 334 28.87 41.68 -16.72
C THR A 334 27.52 42.38 -16.85
N ILE A 335 26.47 41.62 -17.17
CA ILE A 335 25.11 42.11 -17.39
C ILE A 335 24.09 41.00 -17.13
N ASP A 336 22.84 41.41 -16.90
CA ASP A 336 21.74 40.48 -16.73
C ASP A 336 21.53 39.60 -17.96
N ALA A 337 21.54 38.28 -17.77
CA ALA A 337 21.40 37.30 -18.85
C ALA A 337 20.20 36.39 -18.59
N PRO A 338 19.30 36.17 -19.57
CA PRO A 338 18.18 35.28 -19.39
C PRO A 338 18.63 33.81 -19.33
N VAL A 339 17.95 33.03 -18.50
CA VAL A 339 18.17 31.60 -18.29
C VAL A 339 16.97 30.83 -18.82
N THR A 340 17.23 29.85 -19.67
CA THR A 340 16.21 28.93 -20.19
C THR A 340 16.57 27.48 -19.92
N ALA A 341 15.54 26.65 -19.78
CA ALA A 341 15.69 25.21 -19.53
C ALA A 341 15.00 24.38 -20.61
N ILE A 342 15.69 23.32 -21.04
CA ILE A 342 15.16 22.22 -21.84
C ILE A 342 15.29 20.97 -20.98
N TYR A 343 14.19 20.25 -20.79
CA TYR A 343 14.18 19.04 -19.97
C TYR A 343 12.98 18.16 -20.35
N ARG A 344 12.99 16.91 -19.87
CA ARG A 344 11.78 16.08 -19.86
C ARG A 344 11.28 15.93 -18.43
N HIS A 345 9.96 15.81 -18.29
CA HIS A 345 9.33 15.51 -17.01
C HIS A 345 8.39 14.32 -17.13
N GLY A 346 8.11 13.68 -15.99
CA GLY A 346 7.08 12.65 -15.88
C GLY A 346 5.73 13.20 -16.31
N SER A 347 5.07 12.54 -17.25
CA SER A 347 3.80 12.99 -17.83
C SER A 347 2.63 12.07 -17.52
N THR A 348 2.91 10.78 -17.33
CA THR A 348 1.94 9.79 -16.84
C THR A 348 2.58 9.04 -15.68
N PHE A 349 1.76 8.65 -14.71
CA PHE A 349 2.18 7.98 -13.49
C PHE A 349 1.45 6.66 -13.33
N LEU A 350 2.09 5.70 -12.66
CA LEU A 350 1.43 4.50 -12.17
C LEU A 350 0.78 4.85 -10.84
N GLU A 351 -0.53 4.89 -10.82
CA GLU A 351 -1.30 5.40 -9.69
C GLU A 351 -1.80 4.25 -8.81
N GLN A 352 -2.25 3.17 -9.45
CA GLN A 352 -2.78 1.99 -8.77
C GLN A 352 -2.41 0.71 -9.49
N ALA A 353 -2.40 -0.40 -8.75
CA ALA A 353 -2.24 -1.75 -9.29
C ALA A 353 -3.06 -2.71 -8.43
N ARG A 354 -3.62 -3.75 -9.06
CA ARG A 354 -4.39 -4.76 -8.31
C ARG A 354 -3.47 -5.68 -7.52
N ILE A 355 -2.34 -6.04 -8.12
CA ILE A 355 -1.36 -6.98 -7.56
C ILE A 355 0.04 -6.42 -7.76
N LEU A 356 0.85 -6.49 -6.70
CA LEU A 356 2.26 -6.12 -6.69
C LEU A 356 3.07 -7.32 -6.23
N ILE A 357 4.04 -7.77 -7.04
CA ILE A 357 4.86 -8.94 -6.72
C ILE A 357 6.29 -8.71 -7.19
N PRO A 358 7.31 -9.02 -6.37
CA PRO A 358 8.69 -9.05 -6.83
C PRO A 358 8.97 -10.31 -7.65
N PHE A 359 9.60 -10.15 -8.82
CA PHE A 359 10.03 -11.26 -9.65
C PHE A 359 11.31 -10.89 -10.41
N LYS A 360 12.36 -11.69 -10.26
CA LYS A 360 13.67 -11.52 -10.91
C LYS A 360 14.26 -10.10 -10.72
N ASP A 361 14.41 -9.71 -9.45
CA ASP A 361 14.96 -8.41 -9.02
C ASP A 361 14.21 -7.19 -9.55
N ARG A 362 12.92 -7.34 -9.85
CA ARG A 362 12.02 -6.27 -10.30
C ARG A 362 10.71 -6.35 -9.54
N LEU A 363 10.09 -5.19 -9.29
CA LEU A 363 8.71 -5.13 -8.81
C LEU A 363 7.77 -5.11 -10.01
N LEU A 364 6.82 -6.04 -10.05
CA LEU A 364 5.81 -6.15 -11.10
C LEU A 364 4.47 -5.67 -10.58
N ALA A 365 3.79 -4.84 -11.36
CA ALA A 365 2.46 -4.31 -11.09
C ALA A 365 1.47 -4.83 -12.14
N PHE A 366 0.45 -5.57 -11.72
CA PHE A 366 -0.55 -6.16 -12.61
C PHE A 366 -1.88 -5.42 -12.51
N ASN A 367 -2.58 -5.30 -13.65
CA ASN A 367 -3.85 -4.60 -13.78
C ASN A 367 -3.72 -3.17 -13.21
N THR A 368 -3.10 -2.31 -14.00
CA THR A 368 -2.63 -1.00 -13.56
C THR A 368 -3.61 0.10 -13.91
N TRP A 369 -3.70 1.13 -13.06
CA TRP A 369 -4.31 2.41 -13.40
C TRP A 369 -3.21 3.43 -13.61
N GLU A 370 -3.22 4.08 -14.78
CA GLU A 370 -2.18 5.02 -15.16
C GLU A 370 -2.79 6.30 -15.73
N GLY A 371 -2.19 7.44 -15.44
CA GLY A 371 -2.65 8.72 -15.95
C GLY A 371 -1.84 9.90 -15.41
N THR A 372 -2.32 11.12 -15.65
CA THR A 372 -1.69 12.35 -15.16
C THR A 372 -1.99 12.62 -13.69
N THR A 373 -3.08 12.05 -13.18
CA THR A 373 -3.50 12.13 -11.77
C THR A 373 -4.22 10.87 -11.38
N LEU A 374 -4.16 10.50 -10.10
CA LEU A 374 -4.90 9.38 -9.51
C LEU A 374 -6.39 9.38 -9.89
N ALA A 375 -7.04 10.54 -9.92
CA ALA A 375 -8.46 10.68 -10.28
C ALA A 375 -8.74 10.48 -11.77
N ALA A 376 -7.83 10.90 -12.66
CA ALA A 376 -7.99 10.79 -14.11
C ALA A 376 -7.36 9.53 -14.72
N ALA A 377 -6.74 8.68 -13.89
CA ALA A 377 -6.10 7.45 -14.33
C ALA A 377 -7.08 6.51 -15.06
N ILE A 378 -6.56 5.83 -16.08
CA ILE A 378 -7.27 4.86 -16.92
C ILE A 378 -6.75 3.46 -16.60
N GLN A 379 -7.66 2.49 -16.56
CA GLN A 379 -7.32 1.09 -16.30
C GLN A 379 -6.74 0.41 -17.53
N PHE A 380 -5.65 -0.32 -17.33
CA PHE A 380 -5.06 -1.26 -18.27
C PHE A 380 -5.12 -2.68 -17.68
N PRO A 381 -6.26 -3.38 -17.84
CA PRO A 381 -6.53 -4.58 -17.06
C PRO A 381 -5.72 -5.82 -17.42
N GLN A 382 -5.24 -5.89 -18.66
CA GLN A 382 -4.39 -6.95 -19.21
C GLN A 382 -2.89 -6.65 -19.12
N ARG A 383 -2.53 -5.52 -18.51
CA ARG A 383 -1.16 -5.02 -18.46
C ARG A 383 -0.42 -5.56 -17.24
N VAL A 384 0.83 -5.92 -17.47
CA VAL A 384 1.86 -5.95 -16.41
C VAL A 384 2.88 -4.86 -16.67
N ARG A 385 3.14 -4.05 -15.66
CA ARG A 385 4.28 -3.13 -15.60
C ARG A 385 5.38 -3.72 -14.76
N PHE A 386 6.61 -3.36 -15.06
CA PHE A 386 7.78 -3.78 -14.30
C PHE A 386 8.72 -2.60 -14.08
N SER A 387 9.32 -2.56 -12.89
CA SER A 387 10.40 -1.63 -12.55
C SER A 387 11.69 -1.99 -13.29
N GLN A 388 12.66 -1.07 -13.24
CA GLN A 388 14.06 -1.35 -13.49
C GLN A 388 14.58 -2.47 -12.60
N ASN A 389 15.69 -3.07 -13.02
CA ASN A 389 16.39 -4.06 -12.21
C ASN A 389 16.96 -3.42 -10.95
N GLY A 390 16.76 -4.03 -9.79
CA GLY A 390 17.18 -3.51 -8.50
C GLY A 390 16.11 -2.62 -7.89
N ASP A 391 16.40 -1.32 -7.76
CA ASP A 391 15.62 -0.38 -6.95
C ASP A 391 14.25 -0.05 -7.56
N PRO A 392 13.14 -0.53 -6.96
CA PRO A 392 11.78 -0.24 -7.41
C PRO A 392 11.25 1.10 -6.90
N THR A 393 11.92 1.74 -5.92
CA THR A 393 11.48 2.99 -5.28
C THR A 393 11.91 4.24 -6.04
N ASP A 394 12.73 4.08 -7.08
CA ASP A 394 13.03 5.12 -8.06
C ASP A 394 11.75 5.49 -8.84
N VAL A 395 11.04 6.49 -8.33
CA VAL A 395 9.79 7.01 -8.89
C VAL A 395 10.01 7.91 -10.10
N VAL A 396 11.25 8.29 -10.41
CA VAL A 396 11.54 9.25 -11.48
C VAL A 396 11.85 8.52 -12.79
N ASP A 397 12.80 7.59 -12.77
CA ASP A 397 13.28 6.88 -13.96
C ASP A 397 12.97 5.38 -13.92
N GLY A 398 12.77 4.82 -12.74
CA GLY A 398 12.73 3.37 -12.54
C GLY A 398 11.58 2.66 -13.27
N TRP A 399 10.56 3.38 -13.72
CA TRP A 399 9.34 2.82 -14.33
C TRP A 399 9.04 3.35 -15.73
N VAL A 400 9.89 4.24 -16.24
CA VAL A 400 9.70 4.90 -17.54
C VAL A 400 9.97 3.94 -18.68
N SER A 401 9.05 3.87 -19.65
CA SER A 401 9.18 2.99 -20.83
C SER A 401 10.02 3.57 -21.98
N ASP A 402 10.28 4.88 -21.96
CA ASP A 402 10.95 5.59 -23.06
C ASP A 402 12.47 5.40 -23.07
N VAL A 403 13.03 4.87 -21.98
CA VAL A 403 14.47 4.70 -21.78
C VAL A 403 14.79 3.20 -21.69
N PRO A 404 15.63 2.66 -22.60
CA PRO A 404 16.01 1.25 -22.57
C PRO A 404 16.65 0.84 -21.24
N GLY A 405 16.29 -0.34 -20.72
CA GLY A 405 16.88 -0.92 -19.50
C GLY A 405 16.27 -0.43 -18.18
N ARG A 406 15.38 0.57 -18.22
CA ARG A 406 14.62 1.04 -17.07
C ARG A 406 13.37 0.17 -16.85
N GLY A 407 12.21 0.81 -16.71
CA GLY A 407 10.93 0.13 -16.59
C GLY A 407 10.31 -0.19 -17.95
N GLY A 408 9.14 -0.79 -17.90
CA GLY A 408 8.38 -1.08 -19.10
C GLY A 408 7.04 -1.72 -18.79
N PHE A 409 6.35 -2.09 -19.85
CA PHE A 409 5.07 -2.78 -19.78
C PHE A 409 4.95 -3.80 -20.89
N ILE A 410 4.17 -4.83 -20.66
CA ILE A 410 3.69 -5.73 -21.69
C ILE A 410 2.21 -6.06 -21.43
N ASP A 411 1.45 -6.12 -22.50
CA ASP A 411 0.03 -6.43 -22.45
C ASP A 411 -0.18 -7.88 -22.89
N ALA A 412 -0.98 -8.64 -22.13
CA ALA A 412 -1.37 -9.97 -22.56
C ALA A 412 -2.30 -9.87 -23.78
N PRO A 413 -2.20 -10.79 -24.76
CA PRO A 413 -3.07 -10.77 -25.94
C PRO A 413 -4.45 -11.38 -25.60
N THR A 414 -5.15 -10.74 -24.66
CA THR A 414 -6.52 -11.03 -24.23
C THR A 414 -7.21 -9.73 -23.82
N ASN A 415 -8.54 -9.73 -23.80
CA ASN A 415 -9.36 -8.61 -23.30
C ASN A 415 -9.85 -8.85 -21.86
N GLU A 416 -9.37 -9.91 -21.21
CA GLU A 416 -9.73 -10.28 -19.85
C GLU A 416 -8.93 -9.48 -18.81
N HIS A 417 -9.50 -9.34 -17.62
CA HIS A 417 -8.83 -8.70 -16.50
C HIS A 417 -7.92 -9.68 -15.74
N ILE A 418 -6.77 -9.21 -15.28
CA ILE A 418 -5.93 -9.96 -14.34
C ILE A 418 -6.58 -9.89 -12.96
N VAL A 419 -6.83 -11.07 -12.36
CA VAL A 419 -7.57 -11.23 -11.10
C VAL A 419 -6.68 -11.74 -9.98
N SER A 420 -5.75 -12.66 -10.29
CA SER A 420 -4.86 -13.25 -9.29
C SER A 420 -3.52 -13.63 -9.91
N VAL A 421 -2.48 -13.71 -9.07
CA VAL A 421 -1.13 -14.15 -9.46
C VAL A 421 -0.55 -15.01 -8.33
N ALA A 422 0.14 -16.09 -8.67
CA ALA A 422 0.82 -16.95 -7.72
C ALA A 422 2.10 -17.57 -8.30
N PHE A 423 3.03 -17.91 -7.41
CA PHE A 423 4.25 -18.61 -7.78
C PHE A 423 4.06 -20.14 -7.75
N ILE A 424 4.59 -20.80 -8.78
CA ILE A 424 4.90 -22.22 -8.75
C ILE A 424 6.40 -22.35 -9.00
N ARG A 425 7.16 -22.67 -7.95
CA ARG A 425 8.63 -22.76 -8.01
C ARG A 425 9.23 -21.43 -8.50
N ASP A 426 9.83 -21.42 -9.69
CA ASP A 426 10.45 -20.23 -10.31
C ASP A 426 9.59 -19.63 -11.44
N ILE A 427 8.35 -20.13 -11.60
CA ILE A 427 7.42 -19.71 -12.63
C ILE A 427 6.29 -18.90 -12.00
N LEU A 428 5.94 -17.81 -12.66
CA LEU A 428 4.80 -16.98 -12.28
C LEU A 428 3.57 -17.38 -13.09
N ILE A 429 2.50 -17.78 -12.41
CA ILE A 429 1.20 -18.10 -13.00
C ILE A 429 0.22 -16.98 -12.73
N ILE A 430 -0.50 -16.59 -13.78
CA ILE A 430 -1.43 -15.48 -13.80
C ILE A 430 -2.81 -16.02 -14.16
N GLY A 431 -3.76 -15.79 -13.26
CA GLY A 431 -5.17 -16.09 -13.45
C GLY A 431 -5.88 -14.85 -14.00
N PHE A 432 -6.33 -14.94 -15.25
CA PHE A 432 -7.33 -14.02 -15.81
C PHE A 432 -8.73 -14.56 -15.50
N GLU A 433 -9.77 -13.77 -15.77
CA GLU A 433 -11.17 -14.14 -15.51
C GLU A 433 -11.54 -15.50 -16.12
N ARG A 434 -11.05 -15.83 -17.33
CA ARG A 434 -11.43 -17.05 -18.06
C ARG A 434 -10.26 -17.86 -18.61
N SER A 435 -9.05 -17.34 -18.51
CA SER A 435 -7.84 -18.00 -19.03
C SER A 435 -6.69 -17.98 -18.03
N THR A 436 -5.78 -18.94 -18.17
CA THR A 436 -4.60 -19.08 -17.31
C THR A 436 -3.34 -18.93 -18.16
N TRP A 437 -2.44 -18.06 -17.70
CA TRP A 437 -1.22 -17.69 -18.42
C TRP A 437 0.00 -17.82 -17.50
N GLN A 438 1.16 -17.89 -18.12
CA GLN A 438 2.45 -17.83 -17.49
C GLN A 438 3.21 -16.59 -17.98
N LEU A 439 3.97 -15.99 -17.07
CA LEU A 439 4.96 -14.98 -17.40
C LEU A 439 6.35 -15.61 -17.37
N ARG A 440 6.99 -15.72 -18.54
CA ARG A 440 8.35 -16.26 -18.68
C ARG A 440 9.38 -15.14 -18.67
N TYR A 441 10.43 -15.30 -17.87
CA TYR A 441 11.60 -14.42 -17.90
C TYR A 441 12.56 -14.81 -19.03
N THR A 442 12.98 -13.85 -19.86
CA THR A 442 13.82 -14.06 -21.04
C THR A 442 15.31 -13.79 -20.81
N GLY A 443 15.67 -13.11 -19.70
CA GLY A 443 17.03 -12.66 -19.43
C GLY A 443 17.47 -11.43 -20.23
N ASN A 444 16.60 -10.83 -21.05
CA ASN A 444 16.88 -9.59 -21.77
C ASN A 444 16.42 -8.38 -20.95
N GLU A 445 17.30 -7.40 -20.71
CA GLU A 445 16.96 -6.22 -19.90
C GLU A 445 15.95 -5.26 -20.56
N ILE A 446 15.84 -5.27 -21.90
CA ILE A 446 14.90 -4.41 -22.63
C ILE A 446 13.49 -5.01 -22.65
N LEU A 447 13.39 -6.33 -22.86
CA LEU A 447 12.14 -7.07 -22.85
C LEU A 447 12.26 -8.30 -21.94
N PRO A 448 12.22 -8.09 -20.61
CA PRO A 448 12.52 -9.14 -19.63
C PRO A 448 11.46 -10.23 -19.57
N PHE A 449 10.22 -9.95 -19.98
CA PHE A 449 9.10 -10.85 -19.81
C PHE A 449 8.35 -11.10 -21.12
N VAL A 450 7.81 -12.30 -21.26
CA VAL A 450 6.93 -12.70 -22.36
C VAL A 450 5.77 -13.52 -21.81
N TRP A 451 4.58 -13.31 -22.39
CA TRP A 451 3.37 -14.04 -22.07
C TRP A 451 3.29 -15.39 -22.79
N GLU A 452 2.99 -16.45 -22.04
CA GLU A 452 2.70 -17.77 -22.58
C GLU A 452 1.34 -18.25 -22.08
N LYS A 453 0.45 -18.62 -23.00
CA LYS A 453 -0.88 -19.09 -22.65
C LYS A 453 -0.82 -20.58 -22.28
N ILE A 454 -1.33 -20.93 -21.09
CA ILE A 454 -1.43 -22.33 -20.64
C ILE A 454 -2.79 -22.89 -20.99
N ASN A 455 -3.86 -22.17 -20.64
CA ASN A 455 -5.24 -22.59 -20.89
C ASN A 455 -6.11 -21.40 -21.32
N THR A 456 -7.11 -21.66 -22.17
CA THR A 456 -8.05 -20.67 -22.69
C THR A 456 -9.44 -20.75 -22.09
N GLU A 457 -9.78 -21.78 -21.32
CA GLU A 457 -11.14 -22.01 -20.81
C GLU A 457 -11.24 -21.94 -19.28
N LEU A 458 -10.14 -22.16 -18.57
CA LEU A 458 -10.09 -22.15 -17.11
C LEU A 458 -9.32 -20.92 -16.63
N GLY A 459 -10.01 -20.07 -15.88
CA GLY A 459 -9.51 -18.85 -15.25
C GLY A 459 -10.04 -18.70 -13.82
N THR A 460 -9.67 -17.60 -13.17
CA THR A 460 -9.99 -17.31 -11.77
C THR A 460 -10.98 -16.16 -11.65
N GLU A 461 -12.09 -16.39 -10.97
CA GLU A 461 -13.12 -15.36 -10.75
C GLU A 461 -12.95 -14.65 -9.41
N ALA A 462 -12.49 -15.38 -8.38
CA ALA A 462 -12.28 -14.82 -7.06
C ALA A 462 -10.93 -14.11 -6.95
N THR A 463 -10.97 -12.81 -6.62
CA THR A 463 -9.77 -11.97 -6.45
C THR A 463 -8.86 -12.54 -5.36
N PHE A 464 -7.57 -12.64 -5.63
CA PHE A 464 -6.55 -13.18 -4.71
C PHE A 464 -6.75 -14.63 -4.24
N SER A 465 -7.58 -15.42 -4.93
CA SER A 465 -7.93 -16.77 -4.48
C SER A 465 -6.89 -17.84 -4.81
N MET A 466 -5.83 -17.51 -5.55
CA MET A 466 -4.80 -18.49 -5.88
C MET A 466 -3.96 -18.87 -4.67
N VAL A 467 -3.89 -20.18 -4.42
CA VAL A 467 -3.10 -20.77 -3.35
C VAL A 467 -2.04 -21.67 -3.97
N SER A 468 -0.77 -21.39 -3.69
CA SER A 468 0.35 -22.19 -4.16
C SER A 468 0.60 -23.40 -3.27
N PHE A 469 0.86 -24.52 -3.92
CA PHE A 469 1.37 -25.77 -3.35
C PHE A 469 2.66 -26.15 -4.09
N ASP A 470 3.44 -27.06 -3.51
CA ASP A 470 4.70 -27.52 -4.13
C ASP A 470 4.53 -28.15 -5.52
N GLY A 471 3.36 -28.77 -5.76
CA GLY A 471 3.01 -29.43 -7.01
C GLY A 471 2.19 -28.59 -8.00
N GLY A 472 1.68 -27.43 -7.60
CA GLY A 472 0.77 -26.63 -8.43
C GLY A 472 0.10 -25.49 -7.68
N VAL A 473 -0.64 -24.64 -8.39
CA VAL A 473 -1.49 -23.58 -7.82
C VAL A 473 -2.96 -23.96 -7.98
N LEU A 474 -3.71 -23.87 -6.90
CA LEU A 474 -5.17 -24.04 -6.89
C LEU A 474 -5.85 -22.67 -6.99
N SER A 475 -6.86 -22.57 -7.83
CA SER A 475 -7.67 -21.37 -8.05
C SER A 475 -9.16 -21.71 -8.03
N ILE A 476 -9.97 -20.70 -7.69
CA ILE A 476 -11.43 -20.79 -7.74
C ILE A 476 -11.91 -20.18 -9.06
N GLY A 477 -12.43 -21.03 -9.95
CA GLY A 477 -13.07 -20.61 -11.19
C GLY A 477 -14.59 -20.62 -11.08
N GLU A 478 -15.27 -20.17 -12.12
CA GLU A 478 -16.74 -20.05 -12.20
C GLU A 478 -17.47 -21.38 -11.93
N VAL A 479 -16.92 -22.49 -12.45
CA VAL A 479 -17.60 -23.81 -12.42
C VAL A 479 -17.01 -24.76 -11.39
N SER A 480 -15.70 -24.67 -11.12
CA SER A 480 -15.01 -25.57 -10.20
C SER A 480 -13.69 -25.01 -9.67
N LEU A 481 -13.20 -25.63 -8.60
CA LEU A 481 -11.81 -25.53 -8.19
C LEU A 481 -10.94 -26.24 -9.24
N HIS A 482 -9.89 -25.58 -9.71
CA HIS A 482 -8.95 -26.10 -10.70
C HIS A 482 -7.51 -25.88 -10.25
N SER A 483 -6.59 -26.72 -10.70
CA SER A 483 -5.20 -26.73 -10.21
C SER A 483 -4.24 -26.73 -11.38
N CYS A 484 -3.45 -25.66 -11.51
CA CYS A 484 -2.43 -25.55 -12.54
C CYS A 484 -1.08 -26.08 -12.03
N ASP A 485 -0.39 -26.92 -12.79
CA ASP A 485 0.97 -27.40 -12.48
C ASP A 485 2.08 -26.62 -13.23
N GLY A 486 1.69 -25.58 -13.98
CA GLY A 486 2.54 -24.78 -14.86
C GLY A 486 2.60 -25.26 -16.31
N ASN A 487 2.13 -26.47 -16.61
CA ASN A 487 2.02 -26.99 -17.98
C ASN A 487 0.56 -27.24 -18.41
N ASN A 488 -0.30 -27.62 -17.47
CA ASN A 488 -1.73 -27.85 -17.68
C ASN A 488 -2.53 -27.31 -16.47
N VAL A 489 -3.86 -27.28 -16.61
CA VAL A 489 -4.82 -26.80 -15.60
C VAL A 489 -5.85 -27.87 -15.27
#